data_AF-A0A355BCT3-F1
#
_entry.id   AF-A0A355BCT3-F1
#
_cell.length_a   1.000
_cell.length_b   1.000
_cell.length_c   1.000
_cell.angle_alpha   90.00
_cell.angle_beta   90.00
_cell.angle_gamma   90.00
#
_symmetry.space_group_name_H-M   'P 1'
#
loop_
_entity.id
_entity.type
_entity.pdbx_description
1 polymer ?
#
loop_
_entity_poly.entity_id
_entity_poly.type
_entity_poly.pdbx_seq_one_letter_code
_entity_poly.pdbx_strand_id
1 'polypeptide(L)'
;SSKRLFEVLFLKNINIVFITQASSEHSICIGILNSDAQTAKSAIDNEFELEISQNKIYPCLVEQDLCIVALVGENMKNHQGLSGKMFSTLGKNNVNIRAIAQGASERNISVVINKNDVNKALNTLHERFFEEQSKQLNLFVMGVGNVGEKFIEQINQQKKFLKDNLKINVRVIGISNSRKMIFNEEGISLKDWKEILQNGEEANLTAFIQTTKKLNLRNSIFIDITANETVASIYDQFLQENIAVVTCNKIACSSKFENYKNLKNLSRKYNAPFLFETNVGAGLPIIDTLKHL
;
A
#
# COMPACT_ATOMS: atom_id res chain seq x y z
N SER A 1 26.12 -25.14 15.07
CA SER A 1 24.72 -25.25 14.62
C SER A 1 24.55 -24.82 13.16
N SER A 2 24.98 -23.63 12.75
CA SER A 2 24.82 -23.13 11.36
C SER A 2 25.40 -24.03 10.27
N LYS A 3 26.60 -24.61 10.48
CA LYS A 3 27.19 -25.60 9.55
C LYS A 3 26.21 -26.73 9.22
N ARG A 4 25.64 -27.38 10.24
CA ARG A 4 24.72 -28.52 10.10
C ARG A 4 23.46 -28.11 9.33
N LEU A 5 22.90 -26.94 9.63
CA LEU A 5 21.73 -26.41 8.93
C LEU A 5 21.98 -26.29 7.41
N PHE A 6 23.10 -25.67 7.03
CA PHE A 6 23.43 -25.49 5.62
C PHE A 6 23.80 -26.81 4.93
N GLU A 7 24.45 -27.73 5.65
CA GLU A 7 24.81 -29.06 5.14
C GLU A 7 23.56 -29.90 4.81
N VAL A 8 22.54 -29.89 5.66
CA VAL A 8 21.26 -30.57 5.39
C VAL A 8 20.57 -30.05 4.13
N LEU A 9 20.51 -28.72 3.97
CA LEU A 9 19.87 -28.10 2.80
C LEU A 9 20.65 -28.40 1.52
N PHE A 10 21.99 -28.36 1.60
CA PHE A 10 22.87 -28.75 0.50
C PHE A 10 22.66 -30.20 0.08
N LEU A 11 22.61 -31.15 1.03
CA LEU A 11 22.37 -32.58 0.74
C LEU A 11 20.99 -32.85 0.11
N LYS A 12 20.03 -31.94 0.30
CA LYS A 12 18.71 -31.99 -0.32
C LYS A 12 18.62 -31.21 -1.64
N ASN A 13 19.72 -30.65 -2.14
CA ASN A 13 19.79 -29.79 -3.32
C ASN A 13 18.84 -28.56 -3.23
N ILE A 14 18.63 -28.03 -2.03
CA ILE A 14 17.77 -26.87 -1.81
C ILE A 14 18.60 -25.59 -1.92
N ASN A 15 18.25 -24.75 -2.89
CA ASN A 15 18.96 -23.50 -3.12
C ASN A 15 18.49 -22.41 -2.14
N ILE A 16 19.43 -21.78 -1.46
CA ILE A 16 19.17 -20.68 -0.53
C ILE A 16 19.40 -19.36 -1.24
N VAL A 17 18.35 -18.53 -1.32
CA VAL A 17 18.37 -17.24 -2.01
C VAL A 17 18.46 -16.04 -1.08
N PHE A 18 18.22 -16.25 0.21
CA PHE A 18 18.25 -15.21 1.24
C PHE A 18 18.64 -15.80 2.59
N ILE A 19 19.47 -15.09 3.36
CA ILE A 19 19.87 -15.49 4.72
C ILE A 19 19.87 -14.25 5.59
N THR A 20 19.29 -14.34 6.78
CA THR A 20 19.48 -13.37 7.85
C THR A 20 19.56 -14.08 9.19
N GLN A 21 20.37 -13.55 10.10
CA GLN A 21 20.54 -14.10 11.44
C GLN A 21 20.38 -12.97 12.45
N ALA A 22 19.48 -13.15 13.42
CA ALA A 22 19.42 -12.28 14.58
C ALA A 22 20.43 -12.77 15.63
N SER A 23 21.43 -11.95 15.93
CA SER A 23 22.48 -12.28 16.90
C SER A 23 21.94 -12.40 18.34
N SER A 24 20.88 -11.67 18.69
CA SER A 24 20.29 -11.64 20.03
C SER A 24 19.37 -12.83 20.34
N GLU A 25 18.76 -13.42 19.33
CA GLU A 25 17.76 -14.49 19.49
C GLU A 25 18.26 -15.85 19.01
N HIS A 26 19.53 -15.93 18.57
CA HIS A 26 20.10 -17.13 17.94
C HIS A 26 19.24 -17.75 16.83
N SER A 27 18.42 -16.93 16.16
CA SER A 27 17.53 -17.35 15.09
C SER A 27 18.18 -17.14 13.72
N ILE A 28 17.95 -18.10 12.82
CA ILE A 28 18.40 -18.04 11.42
C ILE A 28 17.17 -18.14 10.55
N CYS A 29 16.96 -17.15 9.69
CA CYS A 29 15.93 -17.17 8.66
C CYS A 29 16.58 -17.40 7.30
N ILE A 30 15.99 -18.29 6.53
CA ILE A 30 16.43 -18.62 5.17
C ILE A 30 15.27 -18.39 4.20
N GLY A 31 15.58 -17.84 3.03
CA GLY A 31 14.66 -17.81 1.90
C GLY A 31 15.03 -18.90 0.91
N ILE A 32 14.04 -19.70 0.54
CA ILE A 32 14.12 -20.81 -0.42
C ILE A 32 12.89 -20.76 -1.33
N LEU A 33 12.85 -21.58 -2.37
CA LEU A 33 11.67 -21.70 -3.21
C LEU A 33 10.51 -22.35 -2.45
N ASN A 34 9.27 -21.90 -2.69
CA ASN A 34 8.09 -22.47 -2.04
C ASN A 34 7.93 -23.97 -2.29
N SER A 35 8.39 -24.46 -3.45
CA SER A 35 8.39 -25.90 -3.80
C SER A 35 9.23 -26.75 -2.85
N ASP A 36 10.26 -26.15 -2.25
CA ASP A 36 11.24 -26.86 -1.43
C ASP A 36 10.94 -26.74 0.06
N ALA A 37 9.95 -25.92 0.43
CA ALA A 37 9.68 -25.52 1.81
C ALA A 37 9.40 -26.71 2.75
N GLN A 38 8.53 -27.63 2.32
CA GLN A 38 8.18 -28.79 3.14
C GLN A 38 9.35 -29.76 3.28
N THR A 39 10.07 -29.99 2.18
CA THR A 39 11.27 -30.85 2.16
C THR A 39 12.37 -30.29 3.06
N ALA A 40 12.60 -28.98 3.01
CA ALA A 40 13.55 -28.27 3.88
C ALA A 40 13.15 -28.44 5.35
N LYS A 41 11.89 -28.18 5.69
CA LYS A 41 11.39 -28.27 7.07
C LYS A 41 11.62 -29.68 7.63
N SER A 42 11.16 -30.72 6.94
CA SER A 42 11.33 -32.10 7.40
C SER A 42 12.80 -32.49 7.53
N ALA A 43 13.65 -32.07 6.60
CA ALA A 43 15.08 -32.38 6.67
C ALA A 43 15.77 -31.69 7.86
N ILE A 44 15.43 -30.42 8.12
CA ILE A 44 15.98 -29.65 9.24
C ILE A 44 15.49 -30.23 10.57
N ASP A 45 14.19 -30.46 10.72
CA ASP A 45 13.64 -31.00 11.98
C ASP A 45 14.24 -32.37 12.33
N ASN A 46 14.45 -33.23 11.32
CA ASN A 46 15.07 -34.54 11.53
C ASN A 46 16.55 -34.42 11.94
N GLU A 47 17.32 -33.50 11.32
CA GLU A 47 18.73 -33.30 11.70
C GLU A 47 18.88 -32.83 13.14
N PHE A 48 17.95 -32.00 13.63
CA PHE A 48 18.01 -31.41 14.96
C PHE A 48 17.02 -32.04 15.96
N GLU A 49 16.53 -33.25 15.71
CA GLU A 49 15.51 -33.92 16.51
C GLU A 49 15.90 -34.04 18.00
N LEU A 50 17.18 -34.34 18.28
CA LEU A 50 17.69 -34.44 19.65
C LEU A 50 17.66 -33.09 20.37
N GLU A 51 18.04 -32.01 19.70
CA GLU A 51 18.01 -30.67 20.28
C GLU A 51 16.57 -30.16 20.47
N ILE A 52 15.67 -30.48 19.54
CA ILE A 52 14.25 -30.16 19.63
C ILE A 52 13.60 -30.90 20.80
N SER A 53 13.81 -32.21 20.93
CA SER A 53 13.24 -33.01 22.03
C SER A 53 13.77 -32.61 23.41
N GLN A 54 14.98 -32.05 23.47
CA GLN A 54 15.58 -31.49 24.69
C GLN A 54 15.17 -30.02 24.94
N ASN A 55 14.28 -29.43 24.13
CA ASN A 55 13.88 -28.02 24.18
C ASN A 55 15.07 -27.04 24.10
N LYS A 56 16.16 -27.43 23.44
CA LYS A 56 17.33 -26.56 23.22
C LYS A 56 17.11 -25.62 22.03
N ILE A 57 16.32 -26.05 21.05
CA ILE A 57 15.88 -25.23 19.90
C ILE A 57 14.41 -25.49 19.60
N TYR A 58 13.76 -24.54 18.94
CA TYR A 58 12.41 -24.72 18.43
C TYR A 58 12.40 -25.44 17.06
N PRO A 59 11.34 -26.18 16.73
CA PRO A 59 11.15 -26.73 15.39
C PRO A 59 11.15 -25.64 14.30
N CYS A 60 11.53 -26.02 13.09
CA CYS A 60 11.51 -25.13 11.94
C CYS A 60 10.09 -24.65 11.63
N LEU A 61 9.92 -23.34 11.46
CA LEU A 61 8.68 -22.71 11.04
C LEU A 61 8.77 -22.35 9.54
N VAL A 62 7.70 -22.64 8.80
CA VAL A 62 7.59 -22.32 7.38
C VAL A 62 6.57 -21.20 7.21
N GLU A 63 6.98 -20.12 6.57
CA GLU A 63 6.11 -19.06 6.08
C GLU A 63 6.10 -19.07 4.56
N GLN A 64 4.91 -19.04 3.96
CA GLN A 64 4.72 -19.06 2.51
C GLN A 64 4.13 -17.74 2.01
N ASP A 65 3.99 -17.61 0.70
CA ASP A 65 3.44 -16.43 0.02
C ASP A 65 4.17 -15.13 0.35
N LEU A 66 5.49 -15.22 0.43
CA LEU A 66 6.41 -14.10 0.60
C LEU A 66 7.14 -13.78 -0.72
N CYS A 67 7.69 -12.58 -0.79
CA CYS A 67 8.51 -12.13 -1.90
C CYS A 67 9.74 -11.38 -1.39
N ILE A 68 10.88 -11.59 -2.04
CA ILE A 68 12.12 -10.85 -1.77
C ILE A 68 12.19 -9.66 -2.74
N VAL A 69 12.30 -8.46 -2.19
CA VAL A 69 12.54 -7.22 -2.94
C VAL A 69 13.94 -6.71 -2.59
N ALA A 70 14.75 -6.44 -3.60
CA ALA A 70 16.12 -5.98 -3.44
C ALA A 70 16.31 -4.58 -4.02
N LEU A 71 16.89 -3.67 -3.24
CA LEU A 71 17.41 -2.40 -3.71
C LEU A 71 18.92 -2.56 -3.92
N VAL A 72 19.37 -2.43 -5.17
CA VAL A 72 20.76 -2.59 -5.57
C VAL A 72 21.30 -1.25 -6.07
N GLY A 73 22.50 -0.87 -5.62
CA GLY A 73 23.16 0.36 -6.06
C GLY A 73 24.67 0.33 -5.85
N GLU A 74 25.40 1.00 -6.73
CA GLU A 74 26.83 1.25 -6.51
C GLU A 74 27.01 2.32 -5.42
N ASN A 75 28.04 2.16 -4.60
CA ASN A 75 28.41 3.12 -3.54
C ASN A 75 27.29 3.48 -2.53
N MET A 76 26.33 2.59 -2.29
CA MET A 76 25.30 2.78 -1.24
C MET A 76 25.90 3.11 0.14
N LYS A 77 27.10 2.59 0.45
CA LYS A 77 27.88 2.92 1.65
C LYS A 77 28.19 4.42 1.82
N ASN A 78 28.39 5.13 0.72
CA ASN A 78 28.72 6.55 0.73
C ASN A 78 27.47 7.44 0.75
N HIS A 79 26.29 6.86 0.53
CA HIS A 79 25.00 7.54 0.56
C HIS A 79 24.26 7.18 1.85
N GLN A 80 24.62 7.85 2.94
CA GLN A 80 23.96 7.66 4.23
C GLN A 80 22.45 7.86 4.13
N GLY A 81 21.69 6.95 4.75
CA GLY A 81 20.23 7.03 4.83
C GLY A 81 19.45 6.34 3.71
N LEU A 82 20.08 5.67 2.73
CA LEU A 82 19.35 4.90 1.71
C LEU A 82 18.52 3.75 2.30
N SER A 83 19.08 3.00 3.25
CA SER A 83 18.37 1.94 3.99
C SER A 83 17.17 2.51 4.75
N GLY A 84 17.38 3.57 5.52
CA GLY A 84 16.33 4.29 6.22
C GLY A 84 15.25 4.83 5.29
N LYS A 85 15.63 5.36 4.12
CA LYS A 85 14.71 5.84 3.08
C LYS A 85 13.87 4.69 2.50
N MET A 86 14.46 3.53 2.25
CA MET A 86 13.76 2.32 1.79
C MET A 86 12.72 1.86 2.81
N PHE A 87 13.14 1.62 4.05
CA PHE A 87 12.25 1.12 5.11
C PHE A 87 11.15 2.13 5.44
N SER A 88 11.47 3.42 5.50
CA SER A 88 10.49 4.48 5.72
C SER A 88 9.45 4.53 4.59
N THR A 89 9.87 4.33 3.34
CA THR A 89 8.96 4.32 2.20
C THR A 89 8.01 3.13 2.24
N LEU A 90 8.50 1.93 2.55
CA LEU A 90 7.65 0.74 2.69
C LEU A 90 6.67 0.91 3.86
N GLY A 91 7.15 1.32 5.03
CA GLY A 91 6.33 1.51 6.22
C GLY A 91 5.23 2.58 6.04
N LYS A 92 5.55 3.72 5.40
CA LYS A 92 4.55 4.77 5.11
C LYS A 92 3.44 4.32 4.17
N ASN A 93 3.72 3.30 3.36
CA ASN A 93 2.78 2.70 2.41
C ASN A 93 2.16 1.40 2.98
N ASN A 94 2.23 1.18 4.29
CA ASN A 94 1.66 0.02 4.97
C ASN A 94 2.14 -1.33 4.41
N VAL A 95 3.37 -1.37 3.89
CA VAL A 95 4.02 -2.62 3.47
C VAL A 95 4.82 -3.15 4.65
N ASN A 96 4.38 -4.26 5.22
CA ASN A 96 5.05 -4.88 6.37
C ASN A 96 6.31 -5.64 5.92
N ILE A 97 7.42 -5.40 6.61
CA ILE A 97 8.70 -6.08 6.35
C ILE A 97 8.82 -7.27 7.30
N ARG A 98 8.96 -8.48 6.74
CA ARG A 98 9.11 -9.75 7.48
C ARG A 98 10.55 -10.04 7.86
N ALA A 99 11.48 -9.78 6.95
CA ALA A 99 12.90 -10.01 7.16
C ALA A 99 13.74 -9.00 6.37
N ILE A 100 14.95 -8.76 6.86
CA ILE A 100 15.92 -7.84 6.26
C ILE A 100 17.25 -8.56 6.16
N ALA A 101 17.89 -8.47 4.99
CA ALA A 101 19.28 -8.85 4.81
C ALA A 101 20.03 -7.71 4.11
N GLN A 102 21.15 -7.31 4.70
CA GLN A 102 22.08 -6.34 4.10
C GLN A 102 23.48 -6.92 4.22
N GLY A 103 24.16 -7.05 3.07
CA GLY A 103 25.53 -7.56 3.03
C GLY A 103 26.56 -6.50 3.45
N ALA A 104 27.75 -6.95 3.84
CA ALA A 104 28.86 -6.08 4.25
C ALA A 104 29.39 -5.17 3.12
N SER A 105 29.12 -5.49 1.86
CA SER A 105 29.44 -4.63 0.73
C SER A 105 28.49 -3.43 0.62
N GLU A 106 27.37 -3.44 1.36
CA GLU A 106 26.28 -2.46 1.38
C GLU A 106 25.66 -2.13 0.01
N ARG A 107 26.06 -2.84 -1.06
CA ARG A 107 25.57 -2.66 -2.44
C ARG A 107 24.15 -3.15 -2.66
N ASN A 108 23.62 -3.92 -1.72
CA ASN A 108 22.31 -4.54 -1.81
C ASN A 108 21.64 -4.55 -0.43
N ILE A 109 20.39 -4.10 -0.39
CA ILE A 109 19.48 -4.28 0.73
C ILE A 109 18.31 -5.11 0.23
N SER A 110 18.11 -6.28 0.83
CA SER A 110 17.01 -7.18 0.51
C SER A 110 16.02 -7.22 1.66
N VAL A 111 14.74 -7.10 1.33
CA VAL A 111 13.63 -7.21 2.28
C VAL A 111 12.69 -8.32 1.84
N VAL A 112 12.09 -9.00 2.81
CA VAL A 112 11.03 -9.98 2.58
C VAL A 112 9.70 -9.34 2.96
N ILE A 113 8.72 -9.39 2.07
CA ILE A 113 7.37 -8.83 2.23
C ILE A 113 6.32 -9.85 1.81
N ASN A 114 5.04 -9.61 2.15
CA ASN A 114 3.96 -10.44 1.62
C ASN A 114 3.87 -10.32 0.10
N LYS A 115 3.59 -11.42 -0.60
CA LYS A 115 3.44 -11.47 -2.05
C LYS A 115 2.36 -10.50 -2.58
N ASN A 116 1.30 -10.29 -1.82
CA ASN A 116 0.22 -9.36 -2.18
C ASN A 116 0.67 -7.89 -2.21
N ASP A 117 1.74 -7.53 -1.49
CA ASP A 117 2.23 -6.15 -1.39
C ASP A 117 3.29 -5.81 -2.44
N VAL A 118 3.71 -6.78 -3.27
CA VAL A 118 4.86 -6.64 -4.20
C VAL A 118 4.70 -5.47 -5.16
N ASN A 119 3.54 -5.35 -5.82
CA ASN A 119 3.29 -4.25 -6.75
C ASN A 119 3.34 -2.89 -6.06
N LYS A 120 2.79 -2.79 -4.84
CA LYS A 120 2.83 -1.56 -4.04
C LYS A 120 4.27 -1.22 -3.62
N ALA A 121 5.03 -2.21 -3.16
CA ALA A 121 6.42 -2.05 -2.76
C ALA A 121 7.31 -1.60 -3.93
N LEU A 122 7.24 -2.29 -5.07
CA LEU A 122 8.06 -1.96 -6.24
C LEU A 122 7.76 -0.54 -6.74
N ASN A 123 6.48 -0.17 -6.90
CA ASN A 123 6.11 1.14 -7.41
C ASN A 123 6.52 2.27 -6.46
N THR A 124 6.34 2.09 -5.14
CA THR A 124 6.68 3.13 -4.15
C THR A 124 8.19 3.30 -4.00
N LEU A 125 8.95 2.20 -4.08
CA LEU A 125 10.42 2.26 -4.14
C LEU A 125 10.88 2.90 -5.45
N HIS A 126 10.30 2.52 -6.58
CA HIS A 126 10.65 3.08 -7.89
C HIS A 126 10.50 4.61 -7.91
N GLU A 127 9.36 5.13 -7.46
CA GLU A 127 9.10 6.57 -7.36
C GLU A 127 10.11 7.28 -6.45
N ARG A 128 10.43 6.65 -5.32
CA ARG A 128 11.25 7.28 -4.29
C ARG A 128 12.73 7.34 -4.68
N PHE A 129 13.20 6.38 -5.46
CA PHE A 129 14.61 6.23 -5.82
C PHE A 129 14.94 6.62 -7.27
N PHE A 130 14.00 6.49 -8.21
CA PHE A 130 14.28 6.55 -9.66
C PHE A 130 13.40 7.50 -10.48
N GLU A 131 12.16 7.79 -10.08
CA GLU A 131 11.35 8.78 -10.81
C GLU A 131 11.81 10.21 -10.45
N GLU A 132 11.82 11.13 -11.44
CA GLU A 132 11.73 12.57 -11.12
C GLU A 132 10.59 12.74 -10.12
N GLN A 133 10.72 13.65 -9.14
CA GLN A 133 9.87 13.85 -7.96
C GLN A 133 8.38 14.12 -8.25
N SER A 134 7.73 13.29 -9.07
CA SER A 134 6.38 13.44 -9.53
C SER A 134 5.48 12.45 -8.81
N LYS A 135 4.64 12.96 -7.91
CA LYS A 135 3.72 12.14 -7.13
C LYS A 135 2.53 11.76 -7.99
N GLN A 136 2.34 10.46 -8.20
CA GLN A 136 1.12 9.98 -8.86
C GLN A 136 0.00 9.81 -7.84
N LEU A 137 -1.18 10.39 -8.12
CA LEU A 137 -2.40 10.22 -7.33
C LEU A 137 -3.43 9.41 -8.13
N ASN A 138 -3.99 8.38 -7.50
CA ASN A 138 -4.96 7.47 -8.11
C ASN A 138 -6.33 7.65 -7.45
N LEU A 139 -7.29 8.23 -8.17
CA LEU A 139 -8.57 8.65 -7.63
C LEU A 139 -9.67 7.63 -7.91
N PHE A 140 -10.43 7.28 -6.87
CA PHE A 140 -11.67 6.50 -6.95
C PHE A 140 -12.82 7.43 -6.57
N VAL A 141 -13.54 7.92 -7.56
CA VAL A 141 -14.55 8.98 -7.40
C VAL A 141 -15.95 8.36 -7.35
N MET A 142 -16.66 8.60 -6.25
CA MET A 142 -18.07 8.24 -6.13
C MET A 142 -18.91 9.51 -5.98
N GLY A 143 -19.94 9.63 -6.82
CA GLY A 143 -20.74 10.83 -6.94
C GLY A 143 -20.24 11.74 -8.06
N VAL A 144 -20.77 11.55 -9.26
CA VAL A 144 -20.47 12.40 -10.43
C VAL A 144 -21.70 13.15 -10.93
N GLY A 145 -22.52 13.63 -9.99
CA GLY A 145 -23.57 14.62 -10.26
C GLY A 145 -22.99 16.02 -10.48
N ASN A 146 -23.78 17.08 -10.26
CA ASN A 146 -23.38 18.46 -10.56
C ASN A 146 -21.99 18.85 -10.00
N VAL A 147 -21.71 18.53 -8.73
CA VAL A 147 -20.41 18.85 -8.10
C VAL A 147 -19.29 17.96 -8.64
N GLY A 148 -19.56 16.66 -8.81
CA GLY A 148 -18.55 15.71 -9.30
C GLY A 148 -18.18 15.93 -10.77
N GLU A 149 -19.11 16.41 -11.60
CA GLU A 149 -18.82 16.84 -12.96
C GLU A 149 -17.84 18.02 -12.97
N LYS A 150 -18.09 19.04 -12.15
CA LYS A 150 -17.15 20.18 -12.01
C LYS A 150 -15.81 19.78 -11.42
N PHE A 151 -15.80 18.83 -10.49
CA PHE A 151 -14.56 18.24 -9.98
C PHE A 151 -13.74 17.60 -11.11
N ILE A 152 -14.35 16.72 -11.93
CA ILE A 152 -13.65 16.08 -13.05
C ILE A 152 -13.17 17.11 -14.09
N GLU A 153 -14.01 18.10 -14.43
CA GLU A 153 -13.61 19.21 -15.32
C GLU A 153 -12.38 19.95 -14.80
N GLN A 154 -12.36 20.32 -13.51
CA GLN A 154 -11.23 21.00 -12.89
C GLN A 154 -9.96 20.15 -12.90
N ILE A 155 -10.06 18.84 -12.57
CA ILE A 155 -8.91 17.94 -12.65
C ILE A 155 -8.38 17.88 -14.09
N ASN A 156 -9.25 17.81 -15.09
CA ASN A 156 -8.83 17.79 -16.49
C ASN A 156 -8.13 19.10 -16.91
N GLN A 157 -8.69 20.26 -16.53
CA GLN A 157 -8.11 21.58 -16.83
C GLN A 157 -6.76 21.79 -16.12
N GLN A 158 -6.65 21.36 -14.86
CA GLN A 158 -5.47 21.57 -14.03
C GLN A 158 -4.40 20.48 -14.22
N LYS A 159 -4.69 19.39 -14.94
CA LYS A 159 -3.79 18.24 -15.08
C LYS A 159 -2.38 18.62 -15.52
N LYS A 160 -2.27 19.51 -16.51
CA LYS A 160 -0.97 19.98 -17.02
C LYS A 160 -0.26 20.84 -15.98
N PHE A 161 -0.97 21.79 -15.35
CA PHE A 161 -0.41 22.65 -14.31
C PHE A 161 0.13 21.84 -13.12
N LEU A 162 -0.65 20.88 -12.62
CA LEU A 162 -0.26 19.99 -11.53
C LEU A 162 1.00 19.19 -11.87
N LYS A 163 1.09 18.66 -13.10
CA LYS A 163 2.26 17.88 -13.54
C LYS A 163 3.50 18.75 -13.68
N ASP A 164 3.39 19.90 -14.34
CA ASP A 164 4.55 20.71 -14.72
C ASP A 164 5.09 21.52 -13.53
N ASN A 165 4.19 22.05 -12.68
CA ASN A 165 4.56 22.97 -11.59
C ASN A 165 4.64 22.31 -10.22
N LEU A 166 3.73 21.38 -9.93
CA LEU A 166 3.69 20.70 -8.63
C LEU A 166 4.28 19.30 -8.66
N LYS A 167 4.67 18.81 -9.84
CA LYS A 167 5.09 17.44 -10.06
C LYS A 167 4.05 16.48 -9.47
N ILE A 168 2.78 16.69 -9.81
CA ILE A 168 1.67 15.80 -9.39
C ILE A 168 0.97 15.29 -10.64
N ASN A 169 0.92 13.97 -10.79
CA ASN A 169 0.19 13.32 -11.88
C ASN A 169 -1.11 12.71 -11.33
N VAL A 170 -2.25 13.26 -11.72
CA VAL A 170 -3.56 12.78 -11.26
C VAL A 170 -4.19 11.85 -12.30
N ARG A 171 -4.65 10.68 -11.85
CA ARG A 171 -5.35 9.68 -12.66
C ARG A 171 -6.66 9.31 -11.97
N VAL A 172 -7.75 9.31 -12.70
CA VAL A 172 -9.04 8.80 -12.21
C VAL A 172 -9.14 7.33 -12.64
N ILE A 173 -9.17 6.44 -11.65
CA ILE A 173 -9.12 4.99 -11.85
C ILE A 173 -10.52 4.39 -11.78
N GLY A 174 -11.36 4.90 -10.88
CA GLY A 174 -12.75 4.46 -10.74
C GLY A 174 -13.71 5.65 -10.71
N ILE A 175 -14.86 5.51 -11.37
CA ILE A 175 -15.96 6.47 -11.33
C ILE A 175 -17.26 5.73 -11.05
N SER A 176 -18.09 6.27 -10.16
CA SER A 176 -19.43 5.73 -9.88
C SER A 176 -20.48 6.83 -9.70
N ASN A 177 -21.66 6.62 -10.26
CA ASN A 177 -22.89 7.36 -9.95
C ASN A 177 -23.94 6.41 -9.33
N SER A 178 -25.19 6.85 -9.21
CA SER A 178 -26.25 6.03 -8.60
C SER A 178 -26.71 4.84 -9.44
N ARG A 179 -26.31 4.74 -10.72
CA ARG A 179 -26.78 3.74 -11.69
C ARG A 179 -25.65 2.91 -12.29
N LYS A 180 -24.49 3.52 -12.53
CA LYS A 180 -23.37 2.93 -13.25
C LYS A 180 -22.04 3.17 -12.53
N MET A 181 -21.12 2.25 -12.72
CA MET A 181 -19.72 2.38 -12.28
C MET A 181 -18.75 1.83 -13.34
N ILE A 182 -17.54 2.33 -13.34
CA ILE A 182 -16.47 1.87 -14.24
C ILE A 182 -15.11 2.00 -13.57
N PHE A 183 -14.21 1.08 -13.90
CA PHE A 183 -12.83 1.07 -13.46
C PHE A 183 -11.89 0.90 -14.65
N ASN A 184 -10.76 1.59 -14.64
CA ASN A 184 -9.66 1.38 -15.55
C ASN A 184 -8.34 1.60 -14.80
N GLU A 185 -7.55 0.54 -14.63
CA GLU A 185 -6.25 0.58 -13.95
C GLU A 185 -5.23 1.47 -14.67
N GLU A 186 -5.37 1.65 -15.99
CA GLU A 186 -4.59 2.60 -16.82
C GLU A 186 -5.13 4.04 -16.74
N GLY A 187 -6.31 4.23 -16.16
CA GLY A 187 -6.94 5.52 -15.93
C GLY A 187 -7.96 5.87 -17.01
N ILE A 188 -9.03 6.51 -16.57
CA ILE A 188 -10.18 6.86 -17.40
C ILE A 188 -9.91 8.17 -18.15
N SER A 189 -10.27 8.23 -19.44
CA SER A 189 -10.24 9.48 -20.23
C SER A 189 -11.19 10.50 -19.61
N LEU A 190 -10.66 11.63 -19.15
CA LEU A 190 -11.46 12.70 -18.55
C LEU A 190 -12.23 13.54 -19.58
N LYS A 191 -12.01 13.33 -20.88
CA LYS A 191 -12.78 13.99 -21.94
C LYS A 191 -14.10 13.26 -22.19
N ASP A 192 -14.05 11.92 -22.17
CA ASP A 192 -15.14 11.05 -22.64
C ASP A 192 -15.74 10.22 -21.48
N TRP A 193 -15.40 10.56 -20.24
CA TRP A 193 -15.76 9.78 -19.05
C TRP A 193 -17.27 9.55 -18.89
N LYS A 194 -18.11 10.47 -19.37
CA LYS A 194 -19.57 10.34 -19.29
C LYS A 194 -20.09 9.17 -20.14
N GLU A 195 -19.59 9.07 -21.37
CA GLU A 195 -19.95 7.99 -22.30
C GLU A 195 -19.39 6.65 -21.81
N ILE A 196 -18.12 6.65 -21.37
CA ILE A 196 -17.47 5.47 -20.79
C ILE A 196 -18.26 4.96 -19.57
N LEU A 197 -18.72 5.86 -18.69
CA LEU A 197 -19.51 5.51 -17.52
C LEU A 197 -20.90 4.97 -17.89
N GLN A 198 -21.56 5.52 -18.91
CA GLN A 198 -22.86 5.02 -19.36
C GLN A 198 -22.78 3.57 -19.83
N ASN A 199 -21.67 3.20 -20.48
CA ASN A 199 -21.37 1.85 -20.94
C ASN A 199 -20.73 0.96 -19.84
N GLY A 200 -20.61 1.46 -18.61
CA GLY A 200 -20.08 0.73 -17.48
C GLY A 200 -21.03 -0.31 -16.88
N GLU A 201 -20.53 -0.93 -15.83
CA GLU A 201 -21.27 -1.91 -15.02
C GLU A 201 -22.35 -1.22 -14.18
N GLU A 202 -23.33 -1.98 -13.69
CA GLU A 202 -24.32 -1.44 -12.74
C GLU A 202 -23.65 -1.02 -11.43
N ALA A 203 -24.05 0.13 -10.89
CA ALA A 203 -23.49 0.64 -9.65
C ALA A 203 -23.81 -0.28 -8.48
N ASN A 204 -22.77 -0.82 -7.85
CA ASN A 204 -22.89 -1.62 -6.64
C ASN A 204 -21.83 -1.17 -5.62
N LEU A 205 -22.29 -0.72 -4.45
CA LEU A 205 -21.43 -0.14 -3.42
C LEU A 205 -20.39 -1.16 -2.91
N THR A 206 -20.83 -2.38 -2.62
CA THR A 206 -19.95 -3.45 -2.11
C THR A 206 -18.90 -3.84 -3.16
N ALA A 207 -19.32 -4.00 -4.40
CA ALA A 207 -18.40 -4.30 -5.50
C ALA A 207 -17.40 -3.16 -5.72
N PHE A 208 -17.85 -1.89 -5.63
CA PHE A 208 -16.96 -0.74 -5.75
C PHE A 208 -15.87 -0.76 -4.66
N ILE A 209 -16.24 -1.00 -3.40
CA ILE A 209 -15.29 -1.11 -2.29
C ILE A 209 -14.29 -2.25 -2.56
N GLN A 210 -14.78 -3.45 -2.89
CA GLN A 210 -13.93 -4.61 -3.12
C GLN A 210 -12.94 -4.37 -4.27
N THR A 211 -13.41 -3.78 -5.37
CA THR A 211 -12.55 -3.45 -6.52
C THR A 211 -11.53 -2.37 -6.16
N THR A 212 -11.91 -1.32 -5.44
CA THR A 212 -10.98 -0.29 -4.96
C THR A 212 -9.92 -0.88 -4.01
N LYS A 213 -10.31 -1.78 -3.09
CA LYS A 213 -9.37 -2.48 -2.19
C LYS A 213 -8.46 -3.45 -2.94
N LYS A 214 -8.98 -4.14 -3.95
CA LYS A 214 -8.21 -5.05 -4.79
C LYS A 214 -7.16 -4.29 -5.61
N LEU A 215 -7.54 -3.15 -6.17
CA LEU A 215 -6.62 -2.31 -6.95
C LEU A 215 -5.60 -1.60 -6.06
N ASN A 216 -6.05 -1.02 -4.93
CA ASN A 216 -5.27 -0.29 -3.92
C ASN A 216 -3.89 0.18 -4.38
N LEU A 217 -3.90 1.01 -5.42
CA LEU A 217 -2.70 1.51 -6.07
C LEU A 217 -1.95 2.48 -5.13
N ARG A 218 -0.71 2.82 -5.46
CA ARG A 218 0.05 3.85 -4.72
C ARG A 218 -0.76 5.15 -4.59
N ASN A 219 -0.69 5.83 -3.45
CA ASN A 219 -1.39 7.10 -3.19
C ASN A 219 -2.87 7.06 -3.64
N SER A 220 -3.57 5.96 -3.33
CA SER A 220 -5.00 5.82 -3.64
C SER A 220 -5.82 6.76 -2.77
N ILE A 221 -6.75 7.47 -3.41
CA ILE A 221 -7.65 8.41 -2.76
C ILE A 221 -9.07 8.04 -3.16
N PHE A 222 -9.87 7.66 -2.19
CA PHE A 222 -11.31 7.57 -2.33
C PHE A 222 -11.92 8.97 -2.16
N ILE A 223 -12.71 9.39 -3.14
CA ILE A 223 -13.37 10.70 -3.17
C ILE A 223 -14.88 10.51 -3.11
N ASP A 224 -15.50 10.96 -2.02
CA ASP A 224 -16.96 11.00 -1.89
C ASP A 224 -17.51 12.39 -2.16
N ILE A 225 -18.23 12.51 -3.28
CA ILE A 225 -18.96 13.70 -3.71
C ILE A 225 -20.47 13.41 -3.76
N THR A 226 -20.94 12.44 -2.97
CA THR A 226 -22.36 12.12 -2.82
C THR A 226 -22.99 12.88 -1.65
N ALA A 227 -24.33 12.83 -1.60
CA ALA A 227 -25.12 13.23 -0.43
C ALA A 227 -25.73 11.99 0.26
N ASN A 228 -25.01 10.86 0.26
CA ASN A 228 -25.52 9.56 0.70
C ASN A 228 -24.90 9.14 2.04
N GLU A 229 -25.73 8.86 3.05
CA GLU A 229 -25.28 8.43 4.38
C GLU A 229 -24.64 7.03 4.37
N THR A 230 -25.15 6.11 3.55
CA THR A 230 -24.59 4.77 3.40
C THR A 230 -23.16 4.84 2.87
N VAL A 231 -22.85 5.79 1.98
CA VAL A 231 -21.48 6.03 1.50
C VAL A 231 -20.59 6.60 2.60
N ALA A 232 -21.10 7.49 3.45
CA ALA A 232 -20.35 8.00 4.59
C ALA A 232 -19.99 6.91 5.61
N SER A 233 -20.81 5.86 5.71
CA SER A 233 -20.61 4.77 6.68
C SER A 233 -19.47 3.80 6.36
N ILE A 234 -18.90 3.86 5.15
CA ILE A 234 -17.88 2.91 4.67
C ILE A 234 -16.46 3.49 4.63
N TYR A 235 -16.23 4.71 5.13
CA TYR A 235 -14.92 5.38 5.06
C TYR A 235 -13.84 4.64 5.83
N ASP A 236 -14.21 3.99 6.94
CA ASP A 236 -13.33 3.17 7.75
C ASP A 236 -12.68 2.04 6.93
N GLN A 237 -13.46 1.42 6.03
CA GLN A 237 -13.00 0.35 5.16
C GLN A 237 -11.90 0.81 4.20
N PHE A 238 -11.88 2.07 3.79
CA PHE A 238 -10.80 2.62 2.96
C PHE A 238 -9.59 3.01 3.80
N LEU A 239 -9.81 3.71 4.91
CA LEU A 239 -8.73 4.17 5.78
C LEU A 239 -7.90 3.00 6.35
N GLN A 240 -8.55 1.89 6.71
CA GLN A 240 -7.88 0.67 7.20
C GLN A 240 -6.94 0.04 6.15
N GLU A 241 -7.21 0.25 4.86
CA GLU A 241 -6.41 -0.27 3.76
C GLU A 241 -5.35 0.73 3.28
N ASN A 242 -5.09 1.79 4.05
CA ASN A 242 -4.19 2.89 3.70
C ASN A 242 -4.67 3.70 2.47
N ILE A 243 -5.97 3.71 2.18
CA ILE A 243 -6.58 4.54 1.13
C ILE A 243 -7.08 5.84 1.76
N ALA A 244 -6.60 6.98 1.26
CA ALA A 244 -7.02 8.29 1.76
C ALA A 244 -8.49 8.55 1.43
N VAL A 245 -9.19 9.28 2.28
CA VAL A 245 -10.59 9.67 2.08
C VAL A 245 -10.69 11.19 1.99
N VAL A 246 -11.22 11.67 0.87
CA VAL A 246 -11.56 13.08 0.65
C VAL A 246 -13.06 13.17 0.42
N THR A 247 -13.76 14.04 1.14
CA THR A 247 -15.22 14.11 1.03
C THR A 247 -15.76 15.53 1.12
N CYS A 248 -16.82 15.80 0.36
CA CYS A 248 -17.70 16.96 0.57
C CYS A 248 -19.07 16.56 1.15
N ASN A 249 -19.21 15.30 1.56
CA ASN A 249 -20.41 14.77 2.17
C ASN A 249 -20.45 15.18 3.65
N LYS A 250 -21.33 16.13 3.94
CA LYS A 250 -21.51 16.70 5.28
C LYS A 250 -22.00 15.69 6.30
N ILE A 251 -22.65 14.61 5.86
CA ILE A 251 -23.28 13.61 6.73
C ILE A 251 -22.20 12.89 7.57
N ALA A 252 -21.06 12.55 6.97
CA ALA A 252 -19.97 11.90 7.69
C ALA A 252 -19.45 12.75 8.87
N CYS A 253 -19.30 14.06 8.65
CA CYS A 253 -18.76 15.00 9.64
C CYS A 253 -19.80 15.56 10.62
N SER A 254 -21.09 15.38 10.34
CA SER A 254 -22.20 15.75 11.23
C SER A 254 -22.86 14.54 11.91
N SER A 255 -22.39 13.33 11.62
CA SER A 255 -22.80 12.09 12.27
C SER A 255 -22.35 12.04 13.74
N LYS A 256 -22.74 10.96 14.46
CA LYS A 256 -22.38 10.75 15.87
C LYS A 256 -20.88 11.00 16.10
N PHE A 257 -20.55 11.76 17.14
CA PHE A 257 -19.17 12.15 17.47
C PHE A 257 -18.20 10.95 17.56
N GLU A 258 -18.68 9.79 18.00
CA GLU A 258 -17.91 8.55 18.05
C GLU A 258 -17.41 8.10 16.67
N ASN A 259 -18.24 8.22 15.63
CA ASN A 259 -17.87 7.86 14.27
C ASN A 259 -16.77 8.78 13.74
N TYR A 260 -16.92 10.10 13.94
CA TYR A 260 -15.89 11.07 13.57
C TYR A 260 -14.55 10.78 14.28
N LYS A 261 -14.60 10.52 15.59
CA LYS A 261 -13.42 10.17 16.39
C LYS A 261 -12.76 8.88 15.88
N ASN A 262 -13.55 7.87 15.53
CA ASN A 262 -13.07 6.62 14.94
C ASN A 262 -12.33 6.88 13.62
N LEU A 263 -12.93 7.64 12.69
CA LEU A 263 -12.29 7.96 11.40
C LEU A 263 -10.98 8.74 11.57
N LYS A 264 -10.91 9.68 12.53
CA LYS A 264 -9.66 10.38 12.86
C LYS A 264 -8.60 9.44 13.45
N ASN A 265 -9.00 8.50 14.30
CA ASN A 265 -8.08 7.50 14.85
C ASN A 265 -7.57 6.56 13.76
N LEU A 266 -8.43 6.08 12.87
CA LEU A 266 -8.05 5.24 11.73
C LEU A 266 -7.09 5.99 10.80
N SER A 267 -7.40 7.26 10.48
CA SER A 267 -6.55 8.12 9.66
C SER A 267 -5.12 8.22 10.21
N ARG A 268 -4.97 8.39 11.53
CA ARG A 268 -3.66 8.41 12.20
C ARG A 268 -3.00 7.03 12.25
N LYS A 269 -3.77 6.00 12.62
CA LYS A 269 -3.28 4.62 12.80
C LYS A 269 -2.75 4.02 11.51
N TYR A 270 -3.44 4.23 10.40
CA TYR A 270 -3.11 3.67 9.09
C TYR A 270 -2.40 4.66 8.16
N ASN A 271 -2.01 5.83 8.67
CA ASN A 271 -1.33 6.88 7.91
C ASN A 271 -2.07 7.26 6.60
N ALA A 272 -3.41 7.29 6.65
CA ALA A 272 -4.28 7.58 5.52
C ALA A 272 -5.03 8.90 5.79
N PRO A 273 -4.79 9.97 5.01
CA PRO A 273 -5.45 11.25 5.26
C PRO A 273 -6.98 11.16 5.17
N PHE A 274 -7.67 11.75 6.15
CA PHE A 274 -9.11 12.00 6.11
C PHE A 274 -9.37 13.51 6.05
N LEU A 275 -9.75 13.98 4.86
CA LEU A 275 -9.93 15.40 4.51
C LEU A 275 -11.40 15.70 4.16
N PHE A 276 -11.92 16.81 4.66
CA PHE A 276 -13.33 17.19 4.56
C PHE A 276 -13.51 18.72 4.49
N GLU A 277 -12.55 19.41 3.89
CA GLU A 277 -12.43 20.87 3.88
C GLU A 277 -13.73 21.55 3.43
N THR A 278 -14.34 21.02 2.38
CA THR A 278 -15.50 21.63 1.74
C THR A 278 -16.82 21.45 2.50
N ASN A 279 -16.80 20.74 3.63
CA ASN A 279 -17.98 20.58 4.49
C ASN A 279 -18.36 21.87 5.21
N VAL A 280 -17.43 22.81 5.40
CA VAL A 280 -17.65 24.11 6.03
C VAL A 280 -17.13 25.21 5.11
N GLY A 281 -17.98 26.16 4.71
CA GLY A 281 -17.57 27.26 3.82
C GLY A 281 -17.47 26.91 2.33
N ALA A 282 -17.92 25.72 1.91
CA ALA A 282 -17.89 25.25 0.52
C ALA A 282 -16.47 25.23 -0.06
N GLY A 283 -16.10 26.17 -0.95
CA GLY A 283 -14.77 26.21 -1.55
C GLY A 283 -13.73 27.01 -0.75
N LEU A 284 -14.14 27.65 0.36
CA LEU A 284 -13.25 28.46 1.18
C LEU A 284 -12.47 27.55 2.16
N PRO A 285 -11.15 27.74 2.32
CA PRO A 285 -10.31 26.88 3.17
C PRO A 285 -10.47 27.21 4.66
N ILE A 286 -11.71 27.17 5.17
CA ILE A 286 -12.03 27.57 6.55
C ILE A 286 -11.45 26.59 7.57
N ILE A 287 -11.52 25.29 7.30
CA ILE A 287 -11.06 24.25 8.23
C ILE A 287 -9.52 24.19 8.23
N ASP A 288 -8.88 24.39 7.09
CA ASP A 288 -7.42 24.43 6.96
C ASP A 288 -6.86 25.65 7.70
N THR A 289 -7.47 26.82 7.51
CA THR A 289 -7.12 28.04 8.24
C THR A 289 -7.22 27.85 9.75
N LEU A 290 -8.28 27.19 10.24
CA LEU A 290 -8.47 26.92 11.67
C LEU A 290 -7.49 25.89 12.27
N LYS A 291 -6.98 24.95 11.48
CA LYS A 291 -5.99 23.96 11.93
C LYS A 291 -4.57 24.53 12.01
N HIS A 292 -4.34 25.66 11.34
CA HIS A 292 -3.03 26.29 11.20
C HIS A 292 -2.91 27.65 11.93
N LEU A 293 -3.90 27.99 12.78
CA LEU A 293 -3.84 29.03 13.81
C LEU A 293 -3.19 28.49 15.09
#